data_AF-A0A7K1SP70-F1
#
_entry.id   AF-A0A7K1SP70-F1
#
_cell.length_a   1.000
_cell.length_b   1.000
_cell.length_c   1.000
_cell.angle_alpha   90.00
_cell.angle_beta   90.00
_cell.angle_gamma   90.00
#
_symmetry.space_group_name_H-M   'P 1'
#
loop_
_entity.id
_entity.type
_entity.pdbx_description
1 polymer ?
#
loop_
_entity_poly.entity_id
_entity_poly.type
_entity_poly.pdbx_seq_one_letter_code
_entity_poly.pdbx_strand_id
1 'polypeptide(L)'
;MTQPNDKNDPDVGRQRKLLEDMIGQCDALIDELYETIELFTLDGASPEDEAMHTTTAQELVYYTRKRIELVDAVRLLSTDTSSQASD
;
A
#
# COMPACT_ATOMS: atom_id res chain seq x y z
N MET A 1 3.35 -16.39 -38.57
CA MET A 1 3.28 -15.10 -37.86
C MET A 1 3.81 -15.35 -36.46
N THR A 2 4.95 -14.76 -36.13
CA THR A 2 5.68 -14.98 -34.88
C THR A 2 5.05 -14.13 -33.78
N GLN A 3 4.56 -14.77 -32.71
CA GLN A 3 4.09 -14.12 -31.50
C GLN A 3 5.28 -13.47 -30.77
N PRO A 4 5.18 -12.22 -30.28
CA PRO A 4 6.23 -11.61 -29.51
C PRO A 4 6.27 -12.24 -28.10
N ASN A 5 7.47 -12.62 -27.69
CA ASN A 5 7.78 -13.25 -26.42
C ASN A 5 7.73 -12.18 -25.32
N ASP A 6 6.62 -12.09 -24.58
CA ASP A 6 6.33 -11.06 -23.56
C ASP A 6 7.04 -11.30 -22.20
N LYS A 7 8.14 -12.04 -22.20
CA LYS A 7 8.86 -12.41 -20.97
C LYS A 7 9.58 -11.25 -20.28
N ASN A 8 9.52 -10.04 -20.85
CA ASN A 8 10.13 -8.81 -20.33
C ASN A 8 9.33 -7.58 -20.76
N ASP A 9 8.01 -7.54 -20.54
CA ASP A 9 7.27 -6.30 -20.78
C ASP A 9 7.80 -5.21 -19.82
N PRO A 10 8.52 -4.18 -20.31
CA PRO A 10 9.03 -3.11 -19.47
C PRO A 10 7.89 -2.34 -18.78
N ASP A 11 6.66 -2.44 -19.27
CA ASP A 11 5.49 -1.84 -18.65
C ASP A 11 5.10 -2.59 -17.37
N VAL A 12 5.08 -3.93 -17.36
CA VAL A 12 4.81 -4.73 -16.14
C VAL A 12 5.86 -4.45 -15.06
N GLY A 13 7.14 -4.38 -15.44
CA GLY A 13 8.22 -4.03 -14.51
C GLY A 13 8.08 -2.62 -13.93
N ARG A 14 7.68 -1.64 -14.76
CA ARG A 14 7.42 -0.27 -14.31
C ARG A 14 6.20 -0.18 -13.40
N GLN A 15 5.09 -0.84 -13.76
CA GLN A 15 3.86 -0.88 -12.99
C GLN A 15 4.08 -1.51 -11.62
N ARG A 16 4.81 -2.64 -11.56
CA ARG A 16 5.19 -3.27 -10.30
C ARG A 16 5.97 -2.32 -9.41
N LYS A 17 7.01 -1.66 -9.95
CA LYS A 17 7.82 -0.71 -9.18
C LYS A 17 6.98 0.43 -8.62
N LEU A 18 6.06 0.98 -9.43
CA LEU A 18 5.16 2.04 -8.98
C LEU A 18 4.29 1.58 -7.80
N LEU A 19 3.74 0.37 -7.86
CA LEU A 19 2.94 -0.18 -6.77
C LEU A 19 3.78 -0.43 -5.51
N GLU A 20 5.00 -0.94 -5.66
CA GLU A 20 5.95 -1.12 -4.54
C GLU A 20 6.32 0.22 -3.89
N ASP A 21 6.57 1.27 -4.68
CA ASP A 21 6.82 2.62 -4.17
C ASP A 21 5.59 3.18 -3.41
N MET A 22 4.38 2.92 -3.90
CA MET A 22 3.13 3.30 -3.21
C MET A 22 2.89 2.52 -1.91
N ILE A 23 3.29 1.25 -1.84
CA ILE A 23 3.26 0.47 -0.60
C ILE A 23 4.17 1.12 0.43
N GLY A 24 5.40 1.50 0.04
CA GLY A 24 6.32 2.20 0.93
C GLY A 24 5.79 3.53 1.46
N GLN A 25 5.03 4.28 0.64
CA GLN A 25 4.35 5.50 1.09
C GLN A 25 3.22 5.19 2.09
N CYS A 26 2.46 4.11 1.89
CA CYS A 26 1.46 3.68 2.86
C CYS A 26 2.10 3.27 4.19
N ASP A 27 3.22 2.54 4.14
CA ASP A 27 3.97 2.14 5.34
C ASP A 27 4.40 3.36 6.16
N ALA A 28 5.01 4.37 5.51
CA ALA A 28 5.43 5.59 6.19
C ALA A 28 4.27 6.37 6.83
N LEU A 29 3.13 6.48 6.12
CA LEU A 29 1.94 7.16 6.67
C LEU A 29 1.31 6.37 7.83
N ILE A 30 1.27 5.05 7.74
CA ILE A 30 0.76 4.19 8.81
C ILE A 30 1.60 4.38 10.08
N ASP A 31 2.93 4.38 9.95
CA ASP A 31 3.84 4.59 11.07
C ASP A 31 3.63 5.96 11.73
N GLU A 32 3.53 7.04 10.94
CA GLU A 32 3.27 8.41 11.44
C GLU A 32 1.90 8.51 12.16
N LEU A 33 0.88 7.85 11.64
CA LEU A 33 -0.46 7.82 12.25
C LEU A 33 -0.47 7.04 13.57
N TYR A 34 0.30 5.94 13.65
CA TYR A 34 0.47 5.20 14.91
C TYR A 34 1.16 6.05 15.97
N GLU A 35 2.26 6.73 15.63
CA GLU A 35 2.96 7.65 16.54
C GLU A 35 2.03 8.76 17.04
N THR A 36 1.25 9.34 16.13
CA THR A 36 0.27 10.38 16.45
C THR A 36 -0.80 9.89 17.43
N ILE A 37 -1.37 8.71 17.20
CA ILE A 37 -2.35 8.10 18.11
C ILE A 37 -1.71 7.81 19.48
N GLU A 38 -0.49 7.27 19.51
CA GLU A 38 0.22 6.95 20.74
C GLU A 38 0.42 8.21 21.61
N LEU A 39 0.89 9.31 21.02
CA LEU A 39 1.11 10.58 21.71
C LEU A 39 -0.15 11.06 22.45
N PHE A 40 -1.29 11.04 21.77
CA PHE A 40 -2.53 11.48 22.39
C PHE A 40 -3.06 10.51 23.47
N THR A 41 -2.81 9.20 23.32
CA THR A 41 -3.18 8.23 24.36
C THR A 41 -2.33 8.34 25.62
N LEU A 42 -1.08 8.79 25.50
CA LEU A 42 -0.15 8.97 26.62
C LEU A 42 -0.38 10.29 27.38
N ASP A 43 -0.67 11.39 26.67
CA ASP A 43 -0.82 12.72 27.28
C ASP A 43 -2.22 12.97 27.87
N GLY A 44 -3.17 12.06 27.63
CA GLY A 44 -4.56 12.19 28.07
C GLY A 44 -5.32 13.18 27.19
N ALA A 45 -6.09 12.63 26.25
CA ALA A 45 -6.84 13.40 25.27
C ALA A 45 -7.79 14.43 25.92
N SER A 46 -7.64 15.70 25.53
CA SER A 46 -8.67 16.70 25.79
C SER A 46 -9.87 16.45 24.86
N PRO A 47 -11.06 17.02 25.15
CA PRO A 47 -12.22 16.90 24.27
C PRO A 47 -11.99 17.45 22.85
N GLU A 48 -11.05 18.39 22.69
CA GLU A 48 -10.65 18.93 21.38
C GLU A 48 -9.78 17.92 20.60
N ASP A 49 -9.07 17.03 21.30
CA ASP A 49 -8.26 15.97 20.72
C ASP A 49 -9.12 14.78 20.26
N GLU A 50 -10.35 14.61 20.76
CA GLU A 50 -11.22 13.47 20.44
C GLU A 50 -11.64 13.44 18.95
N ALA A 51 -11.92 14.61 18.37
CA ALA A 51 -12.24 14.74 16.95
C ALA A 51 -11.02 14.43 16.07
N MET A 52 -9.85 14.95 16.45
CA MET A 52 -8.59 14.69 15.76
C MET A 52 -8.21 13.21 15.84
N HIS A 53 -8.32 12.59 17.03
CA HIS A 53 -8.15 11.15 17.23
C HIS A 53 -9.02 10.30 16.31
N THR A 54 -10.30 10.66 16.20
CA THR A 54 -11.24 9.93 15.35
C THR A 54 -10.81 10.01 13.88
N THR A 55 -10.38 11.18 13.42
CA THR A 55 -9.85 11.37 12.06
C THR A 55 -8.56 10.57 11.85
N THR A 56 -7.58 10.65 12.75
CA THR A 56 -6.32 9.91 12.64
C THR A 56 -6.55 8.40 12.62
N ALA A 57 -7.47 7.88 13.45
CA ALA A 57 -7.83 6.46 13.46
C ALA A 57 -8.52 6.03 12.15
N GLN A 58 -9.38 6.88 11.57
CA GLN A 58 -10.01 6.62 10.27
C GLN A 58 -8.98 6.60 9.14
N GLU A 59 -8.04 7.53 9.14
CA GLU A 59 -6.93 7.58 8.18
C GLU A 59 -6.06 6.32 8.29
N LEU A 60 -5.75 5.87 9.51
CA LEU A 60 -4.96 4.65 9.74
C LEU A 60 -5.66 3.42 9.11
N VAL A 61 -6.97 3.28 9.31
CA VAL A 61 -7.76 2.21 8.70
C VAL A 61 -7.75 2.33 7.17
N TYR A 62 -7.89 3.54 6.65
CA TYR A 62 -7.87 3.80 5.21
C TYR A 62 -6.53 3.38 4.57
N TYR A 63 -5.40 3.85 5.10
CA TYR A 63 -4.09 3.54 4.54
C TYR A 63 -3.70 2.07 4.72
N THR A 64 -4.09 1.45 5.83
CA THR A 64 -3.92 0.00 6.02
C THR A 64 -4.66 -0.80 4.95
N ARG A 65 -5.91 -0.43 4.65
CA ARG A 65 -6.68 -1.09 3.59
C ARG A 65 -6.05 -0.86 2.21
N LYS A 66 -5.61 0.37 1.93
CA LYS A 66 -4.94 0.70 0.66
C LYS A 66 -3.66 -0.08 0.47
N ARG A 67 -2.86 -0.25 1.51
CA ARG A 67 -1.66 -1.08 1.51
C ARG A 67 -1.97 -2.53 1.10
N ILE A 68 -3.02 -3.12 1.67
CA ILE A 68 -3.44 -4.49 1.34
C ILE A 68 -3.82 -4.59 -0.14
N GLU A 69 -4.63 -3.65 -0.64
CA GLU A 69 -5.04 -3.60 -2.05
C GLU A 69 -3.83 -3.50 -3.00
N LEU A 70 -2.81 -2.71 -2.64
CA LEU A 70 -1.58 -2.58 -3.42
C LEU A 70 -0.72 -3.87 -3.40
N VAL A 71 -0.60 -4.52 -2.24
CA VAL A 71 0.10 -5.80 -2.12
C VAL A 71 -0.56 -6.87 -2.98
N ASP A 72 -1.89 -6.93 -3.00
CA ASP A 72 -2.64 -7.86 -3.83
C ASP A 72 -2.47 -7.55 -5.33
N ALA A 73 -2.42 -6.28 -5.72
CA ALA A 73 -2.10 -5.89 -7.09
C ALA A 73 -0.69 -6.33 -7.53
N VAL A 74 0.32 -6.18 -6.67
CA VAL A 74 1.69 -6.67 -6.95
C VAL A 74 1.72 -8.19 -7.13
N ARG A 75 0.95 -8.93 -6.31
CA ARG A 75 0.83 -10.38 -6.42
C ARG A 75 0.19 -10.79 -7.75
N LEU A 76 -0.89 -10.13 -8.15
CA LEU A 76 -1.58 -10.39 -9.41
C LEU A 76 -0.67 -10.18 -10.62
N LEU A 77 0.08 -9.07 -10.65
CA LEU A 77 1.07 -8.82 -11.69
C LEU A 77 2.13 -9.93 -11.77
N SER A 78 2.55 -10.47 -10.64
CA SER A 78 3.56 -11.53 -10.57
C SER A 78 3.02 -12.91 -11.01
N THR A 79 1.73 -13.19 -10.79
CA THR A 79 1.07 -14.43 -11.24
C THR A 79 0.79 -14.46 -12.74
N ASP A 80 0.45 -13.32 -13.34
CA ASP A 80 0.24 -13.22 -14.79
C ASP A 80 1.55 -13.43 -15.56
N THR A 81 2.68 -12.95 -15.03
CA THR A 81 4.00 -13.21 -15.65
C THR A 81 4.41 -14.68 -15.56
N SER A 82 3.99 -15.38 -14.50
CA SER A 82 4.34 -16.79 -14.28
C SER A 82 3.51 -17.74 -15.16
N SER A 83 2.25 -17.39 -15.42
CA SER A 83 1.33 -18.18 -16.25
C SER A 83 1.71 -18.15 -17.73
N GLN A 84 2.34 -17.07 -18.20
CA GLN A 84 2.87 -16.96 -19.57
C GLN A 84 4.22 -17.68 -19.78
N ALA A 85 4.89 -18.12 -18.71
CA ALA A 85 6.22 -18.74 -18.80
C ALA A 85 6.21 -20.27 -18.97
N SER A 86 5.04 -20.92 -18.84
CA SER A 86 4.88 -22.38 -18.70
C SER A 86 4.38 -23.11 -19.96
N ASP A 87 4.29 -22.43 -21.12
CA ASP A 87 4.00 -23.02 -22.44
C ASP A 87 5.23 -22.96 -23.38
#